data_AF-A0A2S9SPK2-F1
#
_entry.id   AF-A0A2S9SPK2-F1
#
_cell.length_a   1.000
_cell.length_b   1.000
_cell.length_c   1.000
_cell.angle_alpha   90.00
_cell.angle_beta   90.00
_cell.angle_gamma   90.00
#
_symmetry.space_group_name_H-M   'P 1'
#
loop_
_entity.id
_entity.type
_entity.pdbx_description
1 polymer ?
#
loop_
_entity_poly.entity_id
_entity_poly.type
_entity_poly.pdbx_seq_one_letter_code
_entity_poly.pdbx_strand_id
1 'polypeptide(L)' 'MNEAIPDDILKIQKKLVSFQKDSRNYKKYTKILAKHIKTHTMRKRVNSHIKVIEAVQTLNEE' A
#
# COMPACT_ATOMS: atom_id res chain seq x y z
N MET A 1 7.74 -14.90 1.33
CA MET A 1 6.79 -14.36 2.35
C MET A 1 5.59 -13.82 1.61
N ASN A 2 4.37 -14.11 2.08
CA ASN A 2 3.15 -13.80 1.34
C ASN A 2 3.05 -12.29 1.07
N GLU A 3 3.26 -11.87 -0.18
CA GLU A 3 3.00 -10.51 -0.66
C GLU A 3 1.49 -10.28 -0.79
N ALA A 4 0.73 -10.65 0.25
CA ALA A 4 -0.70 -10.50 0.26
C ALA A 4 -1.03 -9.01 0.13
N ILE A 5 -1.81 -8.68 -0.89
CA ILE A 5 -2.41 -7.35 -1.05
C ILE A 5 -3.20 -7.06 0.23
N PRO A 6 -3.02 -5.88 0.85
CA PRO A 6 -3.80 -5.51 2.02
C PRO A 6 -5.32 -5.66 1.81
N ASP A 7 -6.01 -6.17 2.82
CA ASP A 7 -7.45 -6.46 2.74
C ASP A 7 -8.31 -5.25 2.40
N ASP A 8 -7.92 -4.06 2.85
CA ASP A 8 -8.60 -2.80 2.54
C ASP A 8 -8.49 -2.46 1.04
N ILE A 9 -7.28 -2.58 0.47
CA ILE A 9 -7.02 -2.40 -0.97
C ILE A 9 -7.82 -3.43 -1.77
N LEU A 10 -7.83 -4.70 -1.37
CA LEU A 10 -8.57 -5.75 -2.06
C LEU A 10 -10.10 -5.52 -2.01
N LYS A 11 -10.63 -5.08 -0.87
CA LYS A 11 -12.06 -4.72 -0.72
C LYS A 11 -12.42 -3.56 -1.64
N ILE A 12 -11.58 -2.54 -1.74
CA ILE A 12 -11.79 -1.39 -2.63
C ILE A 12 -11.78 -1.84 -4.10
N GLN A 13 -10.80 -2.66 -4.51
CA GLN A 13 -10.71 -3.19 -5.87
C GLN A 13 -11.97 -3.97 -6.25
N LYS A 14 -12.45 -4.89 -5.40
CA LYS A 14 -13.70 -5.65 -5.63
C LYS A 14 -14.91 -4.73 -5.81
N LYS A 15 -15.02 -3.67 -4.99
CA LYS A 15 -16.08 -2.66 -5.11
C LYS A 15 -15.96 -1.85 -6.41
N LEU A 16 -14.75 -1.57 -6.86
CA LEU A 16 -14.48 -0.77 -8.06
C LEU A 16 -14.95 -1.49 -9.33
N VAL A 17 -14.77 -2.81 -9.38
CA VAL A 17 -15.21 -3.66 -10.50
C VAL A 17 -16.73 -3.66 -10.67
N SER A 18 -17.51 -3.45 -9.61
CA SER A 18 -18.98 -3.40 -9.72
C SER A 18 -19.52 -2.05 -10.18
N PHE A 19 -18.69 -1.02 -10.34
CA PHE A 19 -19.12 0.29 -10.81
C PHE A 19 -18.87 0.45 -12.32
N GLN A 20 -19.84 1.06 -13.02
CA GLN A 20 -19.64 1.50 -14.39
C GLN A 20 -18.45 2.48 -14.45
N LYS A 21 -17.55 2.25 -15.41
CA LYS A 21 -16.40 3.11 -15.68
C LYS A 21 -16.87 4.57 -15.83
N ASP A 22 -16.14 5.48 -15.20
CA ASP A 22 -16.40 6.92 -15.18
C ASP A 22 -17.67 7.40 -14.47
N SER A 23 -18.46 6.50 -13.87
CA SER A 23 -19.53 6.88 -12.94
C SER A 23 -18.97 7.67 -11.74
N ARG A 24 -19.84 8.43 -11.07
CA ARG A 24 -19.48 9.20 -9.86
C ARG A 24 -18.83 8.30 -8.79
N ASN A 25 -19.37 7.09 -8.60
CA ASN A 25 -18.86 6.12 -7.64
C ASN A 25 -17.52 5.53 -8.11
N TYR A 26 -17.37 5.19 -9.38
CA TYR A 26 -16.09 4.75 -9.93
C TYR A 26 -15.00 5.79 -9.66
N LYS A 27 -15.21 7.06 -10.04
CA LYS A 27 -14.25 8.15 -9.83
C LYS A 27 -13.92 8.36 -8.35
N LYS A 28 -14.91 8.25 -7.46
CA LYS A 28 -14.73 8.33 -6.00
C LYS A 28 -13.83 7.20 -5.49
N TYR A 29 -14.16 5.95 -5.83
CA TYR A 29 -13.43 4.78 -5.34
C TYR A 29 -12.03 4.64 -5.95
N THR A 30 -11.81 5.12 -7.18
CA THR A 30 -10.46 5.23 -7.78
C THR A 30 -9.57 6.18 -6.98
N LYS A 31 -10.08 7.34 -6.54
CA LYS A 31 -9.33 8.29 -5.68
C LYS A 31 -9.00 7.67 -4.32
N ILE A 32 -9.96 6.96 -3.74
CA ILE A 32 -9.77 6.24 -2.46
C ILE A 32 -8.68 5.18 -2.63
N LEU A 33 -8.75 4.34 -3.68
CA LEU A 33 -7.76 3.31 -3.97
C LEU A 33 -6.35 3.88 -4.10
N ALA A 34 -6.20 4.96 -4.87
CA ALA A 34 -4.91 5.62 -5.07
C ALA A 34 -4.29 6.11 -3.74
N LYS A 35 -5.11 6.64 -2.83
CA LYS A 35 -4.67 7.05 -1.49
C LYS A 35 -4.15 5.85 -0.68
N HIS A 36 -4.91 4.75 -0.63
CA HIS A 36 -4.50 3.54 0.11
C HIS A 36 -3.22 2.91 -0.43
N ILE A 37 -3.10 2.80 -1.76
CA ILE A 37 -1.87 2.29 -2.40
C ILE A 37 -0.68 3.17 -2.03
N LYS A 38 -0.80 4.50 -2.13
CA LYS A 38 0.29 5.42 -1.75
C LYS A 38 0.72 5.22 -0.30
N THR A 39 -0.23 5.18 0.63
CA THR A 39 0.08 4.98 2.05
C THR A 39 0.76 3.65 2.32
N HIS A 40 0.28 2.56 1.70
CA HIS A 40 0.89 1.23 1.84
C HIS A 40 2.32 1.19 1.32
N THR A 41 2.55 1.72 0.11
CA THR A 41 3.87 1.79 -0.50
C THR A 41 4.83 2.64 0.33
N MET A 42 4.38 3.79 0.84
CA MET A 42 5.20 4.64 1.71
C MET A 42 5.59 3.93 3.01
N ARG A 43 4.67 3.19 3.63
CA ARG A 43 4.97 2.40 4.83
C ARG A 43 6.02 1.32 4.55
N LYS A 44 5.88 0.58 3.44
CA LYS A 44 6.89 -0.41 3.03
C LYS A 44 8.27 0.22 2.87
N ARG A 45 8.36 1.39 2.23
CA ARG A 45 9.62 2.11 2.04
C ARG A 45 10.27 2.50 3.38
N VAL A 46 9.50 3.09 4.30
CA VAL A 46 10.00 3.46 5.64
C VAL A 46 10.52 2.24 6.39
N ASN A 47 9.75 1.15 6.42
CA ASN A 47 10.18 -0.09 7.07
C ASN A 47 11.46 -0.67 6.45
N SER A 48 11.63 -0.55 5.13
CA SER A 48 12.86 -0.96 4.46
C SER A 48 14.05 -0.09 4.85
N HIS A 49 13.86 1.23 4.96
CA HIS A 49 14.92 2.14 5.41
C HIS A 49 15.33 1.84 6.86
N ILE A 50 14.37 1.62 7.76
CA ILE A 50 14.62 1.27 9.17
C ILE A 50 15.49 0.01 9.25
N LYS A 51 15.14 -1.05 8.51
CA LYS A 51 15.92 -2.30 8.50
C LYS A 51 17.37 -2.10 8.05
N VAL A 52 17.59 -1.22 7.07
CA VAL A 52 18.96 -0.91 6.61
C VAL A 52 19.73 -0.16 7.69
N ILE A 53 19.10 0.80 8.38
CA ILE A 53 19.72 1.53 9.49
C ILE A 53 20.08 0.56 10.63
N GLU A 54 19.15 -0.32 11.02
CA GLU A 54 19.38 -1.34 12.05
C GLU A 54 20.57 -2.25 11.68
N ALA A 55 20.61 -2.74 10.44
CA ALA A 55 21.70 -3.59 9.96
C ALA A 55 23.07 -2.87 10.01
N VAL A 56 23.12 -1.59 9.63
CA VAL A 56 24.36 -0.79 9.70
C VAL A 56 24.78 -0.55 11.15
N GLN A 57 23.85 -0.34 12.07
CA GLN A 57 24.16 -0.19 13.49
C GLN A 57 24.77 -1.47 14.06
N THR A 58 24.17 -2.64 13.78
CA THR A 58 24.71 -3.93 14.22
C THR A 58 26.14 -4.15 13.72
N LEU A 59 26.43 -3.81 12.45
CA LEU A 59 27.78 -3.91 11.89
C LEU A 59 28.82 -2.98 12.52
N ASN A 60 28.40 -1.86 13.13
CA ASN A 60 29.30 -0.93 13.82
C ASN A 60 29.50 -1.29 15.31
N GLU A 61 28.62 -2.12 15.87
CA GLU A 61 28.70 -2.61 17.25
C GLU A 61 29.52 -3.92 17.37
N GLU A 62 29.76 -4.61 16.25
CA GLU A 62 30.71 -5.73 16.10
C GLU A 62 32.15 -5.25 15.85
#